data_AF-A0A379X3S0-F1
#
_entry.id   AF-A0A379X3S0-F1
#
_cell.length_a   1.000
_cell.length_b   1.000
_cell.length_c   1.000
_cell.angle_alpha   90.00
_cell.angle_beta   90.00
_cell.angle_gamma   90.00
#
_symmetry.space_group_name_H-M   'P 1'
#
loop_
_entity.id
_entity.type
_entity.pdbx_description
1 polymer ?
#
loop_
_entity_poly.entity_id
_entity_poly.type
_entity_poly.pdbx_seq_one_letter_code
_entity_poly.pdbx_strand_id
1 'polypeptide(L)'
;MLTSRDEFIVAPGFSTDPLEEQHSVVPGLLHKYQNRALLLVKGGCAVNCRYCFRRHFPYAENQGNKRNWTVALEYIAAHPELDEIIFSAAIR
;
A
#
# COMPACT_ATOMS: atom_id res chain seq x y z
N MET A 1 18.61 -13.17 -1.18
CA MET A 1 17.19 -13.58 -1.17
C MET A 1 16.85 -14.14 -2.55
N LEU A 2 16.92 -15.46 -2.72
CA LEU A 2 16.49 -16.12 -3.96
C LEU A 2 15.09 -16.69 -3.79
N THR A 3 14.35 -16.78 -4.89
CA THR A 3 13.03 -17.44 -4.95
C THR A 3 13.17 -18.93 -4.64
N SER A 4 12.36 -19.46 -3.72
CA SER A 4 12.20 -20.91 -3.54
C SER A 4 11.08 -21.46 -4.43
N ARG A 5 11.18 -22.73 -4.84
CA ARG A 5 10.08 -23.44 -5.52
C ARG A 5 8.84 -23.57 -4.63
N ASP A 6 9.05 -23.62 -3.32
CA ASP A 6 7.97 -23.77 -2.35
C ASP A 6 7.04 -22.55 -2.32
N GLU A 7 7.50 -21.38 -2.79
CA GLU A 7 6.67 -20.17 -2.89
C GLU A 7 5.55 -20.27 -3.92
N PHE A 8 5.57 -21.28 -4.79
CA PHE A 8 4.55 -21.52 -5.81
C PHE A 8 3.51 -22.57 -5.38
N ILE A 9 3.65 -23.14 -4.18
CA ILE A 9 2.67 -24.09 -3.64
C ILE A 9 1.42 -23.31 -3.26
N VAL A 10 0.31 -23.58 -3.95
CA VAL A 10 -0.98 -22.96 -3.63
C VAL A 10 -1.56 -23.63 -2.40
N ALA A 11 -1.77 -22.86 -1.33
CA ALA A 11 -2.41 -23.31 -0.12
C ALA A 11 -3.91 -22.97 -0.13
N PRO A 12 -4.78 -23.83 0.44
CA PRO A 12 -6.17 -23.49 0.68
C PRO A 12 -6.30 -22.20 1.51
N GLY A 13 -7.17 -21.28 1.08
CA GLY A 13 -7.36 -19.98 1.76
C GLY A 13 -6.33 -18.90 1.41
N PHE A 14 -5.41 -19.17 0.48
CA PHE A 14 -4.49 -18.14 -0.01
C PHE A 14 -5.23 -17.01 -0.74
N SER A 15 -4.88 -15.76 -0.40
CA SER A 15 -5.35 -14.55 -1.07
C SER A 15 -4.16 -13.71 -1.54
N THR A 16 -4.29 -13.11 -2.71
CA THR A 16 -3.32 -12.13 -3.23
C THR A 16 -3.48 -10.74 -2.62
N ASP A 17 -4.59 -10.50 -1.92
CA ASP A 17 -4.86 -9.29 -1.14
C ASP A 17 -5.32 -9.66 0.28
N PRO A 18 -4.39 -10.13 1.14
CA PRO A 18 -4.74 -10.51 2.51
C PRO A 18 -5.06 -9.30 3.40
N LEU A 19 -4.74 -8.08 2.95
CA LEU A 19 -4.97 -6.84 3.72
C LEU A 19 -6.21 -6.07 3.24
N GLU A 20 -6.81 -6.47 2.12
CA GLU A 20 -7.92 -5.78 1.45
C GLU A 20 -7.54 -4.34 1.08
N GLU A 21 -6.31 -4.15 0.57
CA GLU A 21 -5.72 -2.85 0.28
C GLU A 21 -5.70 -2.53 -1.22
N GLN A 22 -6.23 -3.38 -2.10
CA GLN A 22 -6.25 -3.09 -3.54
C GLN A 22 -7.07 -1.83 -3.90
N HIS A 23 -8.00 -1.43 -3.05
CA HIS A 23 -8.84 -0.24 -3.23
C HIS A 23 -8.45 0.84 -2.23
N SER A 24 -7.87 1.93 -2.74
CA SER A 24 -7.54 3.12 -1.95
C SER A 24 -8.65 4.16 -2.02
N VAL A 25 -8.86 4.91 -0.93
CA VAL A 25 -9.88 5.98 -0.88
C VAL A 25 -9.53 7.12 -1.84
N VAL A 26 -8.24 7.40 -1.97
CA VAL A 26 -7.66 8.24 -3.01
C VAL A 26 -6.30 7.63 -3.43
N PRO A 27 -5.80 7.89 -4.64
CA PRO A 27 -4.56 7.30 -5.13
C PRO A 27 -3.39 7.49 -4.15
N GLY A 28 -2.84 6.38 -3.67
CA GLY A 28 -1.72 6.35 -2.74
C GLY A 28 -2.08 6.51 -1.26
N LEU A 29 -3.35 6.68 -0.88
CA LEU A 29 -3.78 6.79 0.51
C LEU A 29 -4.75 5.66 0.89
N LEU A 30 -4.35 4.86 1.87
CA LEU A 30 -5.16 3.79 2.45
C LEU A 30 -5.72 4.25 3.79
N HIS A 31 -7.04 4.24 3.94
CA HIS A 31 -7.75 4.63 5.15
C HIS A 31 -8.66 3.48 5.61
N LYS A 32 -8.07 2.50 6.30
CA LYS A 32 -8.79 1.31 6.85
C LYS A 32 -9.25 1.50 8.30
N TYR A 33 -8.57 2.37 9.04
CA TYR A 33 -8.80 2.59 10.46
C TYR A 33 -9.21 4.03 10.71
N GLN A 34 -10.17 4.24 11.61
CA GLN A 34 -10.80 5.54 11.84
C GLN A 34 -9.81 6.69 12.09
N ASN A 35 -8.76 6.45 12.86
CA ASN A 35 -7.87 7.52 13.33
C ASN A 35 -6.48 7.51 12.66
N ARG A 36 -6.26 6.64 11.67
CA ARG A 36 -4.96 6.57 11.00
C ARG A 36 -5.07 6.18 9.53
N ALA A 37 -4.21 6.79 8.73
CA ALA A 37 -4.09 6.49 7.32
C ALA A 37 -2.64 6.17 6.92
N LEU A 38 -2.48 5.37 5.87
CA LEU A 38 -1.18 5.01 5.30
C LEU A 38 -1.02 5.69 3.94
N LEU A 39 0.00 6.54 3.82
CA LEU A 39 0.34 7.27 2.60
C LEU A 39 1.56 6.63 1.92
N LEU A 40 1.38 6.20 0.68
CA LEU A 40 2.42 5.68 -0.19
C LEU A 40 3.22 6.83 -0.81
N VAL A 41 4.35 7.15 -0.18
CA VAL A 41 5.20 8.27 -0.60
C VAL A 41 6.20 7.87 -1.69
N LYS A 42 6.66 6.62 -1.69
CA LYS A 42 7.67 6.16 -2.64
C LYS A 42 7.19 4.93 -3.39
N GLY A 43 7.29 4.97 -4.71
CA GLY A 43 6.96 3.86 -5.60
C GLY A 43 8.05 2.77 -5.69
N GLY A 44 8.88 2.52 -4.67
CA GLY A 44 9.88 1.44 -4.75
C GLY A 44 10.64 1.09 -3.46
N CYS A 45 11.05 -0.17 -3.35
CA CYS A 45 11.77 -0.79 -2.23
C CYS A 45 13.12 -1.29 -2.74
N ALA A 46 14.17 -1.16 -1.92
CA ALA A 46 15.49 -1.62 -2.33
C ALA A 46 15.58 -3.14 -2.48
N VAL A 47 14.69 -3.88 -1.82
CA VAL A 47 14.68 -5.35 -1.78
C VAL A 47 13.25 -5.86 -1.85
N ASN A 48 13.05 -6.89 -2.68
CA ASN A 48 11.77 -7.59 -2.79
C ASN A 48 11.69 -8.72 -1.77
N CYS A 49 11.11 -8.43 -0.59
CA CYS A 49 10.89 -9.42 0.45
C CYS A 49 10.06 -10.60 -0.10
N ARG A 50 10.46 -11.84 0.20
CA ARG A 50 9.76 -13.04 -0.29
C ARG A 50 8.35 -13.20 0.28
N TYR A 51 8.15 -12.67 1.50
CA TYR A 51 6.89 -12.66 2.24
C TYR A 51 6.25 -11.26 2.28
N CYS A 52 6.41 -10.45 1.22
CA CYS A 52 5.79 -9.14 1.18
C CYS A 52 4.28 -9.23 0.90
N PHE A 53 3.46 -8.79 1.86
CA PHE A 53 2.00 -8.77 1.72
C PHE A 53 1.49 -7.88 0.58
N ARG A 54 2.28 -6.88 0.18
CA ARG A 54 1.93 -5.94 -0.90
C ARG A 54 2.57 -6.28 -2.24
N ARG A 55 3.02 -7.53 -2.44
CA ARG A 55 3.59 -8.00 -3.72
C ARG A 55 2.65 -7.79 -4.91
N HIS A 56 1.35 -7.92 -4.70
CA HIS A 56 0.32 -7.80 -5.74
C HIS A 56 -0.44 -6.46 -5.68
N PHE A 57 0.07 -5.48 -4.95
CA PHE A 57 -0.58 -4.18 -4.82
C PHE A 57 -0.43 -3.34 -6.12
N PRO A 58 -1.47 -2.62 -6.58
CA PRO A 58 -1.45 -1.84 -7.83
C PRO A 58 -0.67 -0.52 -7.69
N TYR A 59 0.66 -0.61 -7.61
CA TYR A 59 1.53 0.56 -7.45
C TYR A 59 1.53 1.53 -8.63
N ALA A 60 1.19 1.06 -9.84
CA ALA A 60 1.07 1.90 -11.02
C ALA A 60 -0.07 2.93 -10.90
N GLU A 61 -1.14 2.59 -10.18
CA GLU A 61 -2.30 3.45 -9.95
C GLU A 61 -2.12 4.33 -8.71
N ASN A 62 -1.25 3.90 -7.78
CA ASN A 62 -1.02 4.52 -6.48
C ASN A 62 0.37 5.17 -6.38
N GLN A 63 0.81 5.84 -7.44
CA GLN A 63 2.14 6.43 -7.50
C GLN A 63 2.27 7.62 -6.54
N GLY A 64 3.40 7.70 -5.83
CA GLY A 64 3.78 8.87 -5.03
C GLY A 64 4.28 10.01 -5.91
N ASN A 65 3.38 10.65 -6.67
CA ASN A 65 3.67 11.83 -7.47
C ASN A 65 2.96 13.07 -6.90
N LYS A 66 3.39 14.26 -7.32
CA LYS A 66 2.87 15.53 -6.79
C LYS A 66 1.35 15.65 -6.91
N ARG A 67 0.75 15.18 -8.01
CA ARG A 67 -0.71 15.23 -8.23
C ARG A 67 -1.44 14.37 -7.21
N ASN A 68 -1.01 13.12 -7.02
CA ASN A 68 -1.64 12.20 -6.08
C ASN A 68 -1.47 12.67 -4.64
N TRP A 69 -0.31 13.25 -4.30
CA TRP A 69 -0.10 13.84 -2.98
C TRP A 69 -1.02 15.03 -2.69
N THR A 70 -1.27 15.91 -3.66
CA THR A 70 -2.22 17.01 -3.48
C THR A 70 -3.60 16.46 -3.10
N VAL A 71 -4.11 15.46 -3.84
CA VAL A 71 -5.41 14.83 -3.56
C VAL A 71 -5.42 14.13 -2.20
N ALA A 72 -4.34 13.43 -1.84
CA ALA A 72 -4.22 12.79 -0.54
C ALA A 72 -4.19 13.78 0.62
N LEU A 73 -3.49 14.91 0.47
CA LEU A 73 -3.43 15.96 1.49
C LEU A 73 -4.77 16.69 1.63
N GLU A 74 -5.49 16.94 0.54
CA GLU A 74 -6.86 17.47 0.58
C GLU A 74 -7.80 16.53 1.32
N TYR A 75 -7.70 15.22 1.07
CA TYR A 75 -8.45 14.21 1.80
C TYR A 75 -8.11 14.24 3.30
N ILE A 76 -6.83 14.23 3.67
CA ILE A 76 -6.40 14.27 5.08
C ILE A 76 -6.91 15.55 5.76
N ALA A 77 -6.81 16.71 5.11
CA ALA A 77 -7.29 17.97 5.66
C ALA A 77 -8.82 17.99 5.89
N ALA A 78 -9.58 17.21 5.12
CA ALA A 78 -11.04 17.09 5.25
C ALA A 78 -11.48 16.08 6.32
N HIS A 79 -10.58 15.26 6.88
CA HIS A 79 -10.87 14.20 7.84
C HIS A 79 -10.17 14.50 9.18
N PRO A 80 -10.77 15.35 10.04
CA PRO A 80 -10.17 15.77 11.31
C PRO A 80 -10.02 14.64 12.34
N GLU A 81 -10.63 13.48 12.12
CA GLU A 81 -10.47 12.28 12.94
C GLU A 81 -9.11 11.58 12.73
N LEU A 82 -8.35 11.93 11.68
CA LEU A 82 -7.04 11.37 11.41
C LEU A 82 -5.97 12.00 12.31
N ASP A 83 -5.56 11.26 13.34
CA ASP A 83 -4.51 11.67 14.28
C ASP A 83 -3.10 11.21 13.84
N GLU A 84 -3.03 10.14 13.05
CA GLU A 84 -1.76 9.52 12.64
C GLU A 84 -1.70 9.27 11.13
N ILE A 85 -0.60 9.71 10.49
CA ILE A 85 -0.32 9.40 9.08
C ILE A 85 0.99 8.63 8.99
N ILE A 86 0.92 7.40 8.48
CA ILE A 86 2.08 6.52 8.30
C ILE A 86 2.61 6.64 6.88
N PHE A 87 3.88 7.01 6.74
CA PHE A 87 4.54 7.05 5.44
C PHE A 87 5.14 5.70 5.09
N SER A 88 4.75 5.15 3.94
CA SER A 88 5.21 3.84 3.48
C SER A 88 5.86 3.90 2.10
N ALA A 89 6.77 2.97 1.86
CA ALA A 89 7.34 2.70 0.56
C ALA A 89 6.64 1.51 -0.11
N ALA A 90 6.68 1.50 -1.44
CA ALA A 90 6.17 0.46 -2.32
C ALA A 90 7.26 -0.55 -2.71
N ILE A 91 6.87 -1.62 -3.43
CA ILE A 91 7.81 -2.55 -4.07
C ILE A 91 8.05 -2.08 -5.51
N ARG A 92 9.32 -1.90 -5.90
CA ARG A 92 9.72 -1.76 -7.30
C ARG A 92 11.04 -2.44 -7.49
#